data_AF-A0A2K9MB71-F1
#
_entry.id   AF-A0A2K9MB71-F1
#
_cell.length_a   1.000
_cell.length_b   1.000
_cell.length_c   1.000
_cell.angle_alpha   90.00
_cell.angle_beta   90.00
_cell.angle_gamma   90.00
#
_symmetry.space_group_name_H-M   'P 1'
#
loop_
_entity.id
_entity.type
_entity.pdbx_description
1 polymer ?
#
loop_
_entity_poly.entity_id
_entity_poly.type
_entity_poly.pdbx_seq_one_letter_code
_entity_poly.pdbx_strand_id
1 'polypeptide(L)'
;MMALKTLAAAGLAVAALAGCAIPNSRAVPDDVSLLNNRLSVSFSNGVRCRVDGISEQPTGALTGCPIPAQYDVRMQRPGYFGDVITEPYADILITDASGRVHLFKTPGSRNWSARLGSDEG
;
A
#
# COMPACT_ATOMS: atom_id res chain seq x y z
N MET A 1 -32.96 -44.28 43.90
CA MET A 1 -31.92 -44.57 42.89
C MET A 1 -31.80 -43.37 41.96
N MET A 2 -30.57 -42.84 41.88
CA MET A 2 -29.93 -41.99 40.86
C MET A 2 -30.58 -40.67 40.38
N ALA A 3 -29.87 -39.60 40.76
CA ALA A 3 -29.95 -38.23 40.27
C ALA A 3 -29.51 -38.10 38.81
N LEU A 4 -30.24 -37.32 38.01
CA LEU A 4 -29.84 -36.97 36.65
C LEU A 4 -29.20 -35.57 36.67
N LYS A 5 -27.88 -35.59 36.46
CA LYS A 5 -26.95 -34.45 36.50
C LYS A 5 -27.16 -33.52 35.31
N THR A 6 -27.21 -32.22 35.63
CA THR A 6 -26.76 -31.04 34.84
C THR A 6 -26.29 -31.29 33.40
N LEU A 7 -27.09 -30.84 32.44
CA LEU A 7 -26.66 -30.61 31.05
C LEU A 7 -25.99 -29.24 30.93
N ALA A 8 -24.84 -29.28 30.26
CA ALA A 8 -23.81 -28.26 30.24
C ALA A 8 -24.23 -26.97 29.51
N ALA A 9 -23.76 -25.85 30.06
CA ALA A 9 -23.73 -24.54 29.44
C ALA A 9 -22.91 -24.59 28.14
N ALA A 10 -23.57 -24.39 27.00
CA ALA A 10 -22.93 -24.23 25.71
C ALA A 10 -23.25 -22.83 25.16
N GLY A 11 -22.21 -22.16 24.69
CA GLY A 11 -22.33 -21.04 23.76
C GLY A 11 -22.16 -19.67 24.39
N LEU A 12 -20.96 -19.12 24.24
CA LEU A 12 -20.69 -17.79 23.65
C LEU A 12 -19.21 -17.45 23.85
N ALA A 13 -18.33 -18.21 23.18
CA ALA A 13 -16.98 -17.74 22.90
C ALA A 13 -17.05 -16.86 21.65
N VAL A 14 -17.54 -15.63 21.80
CA VAL A 14 -17.34 -14.60 20.76
C VAL A 14 -15.89 -14.15 20.90
N ALA A 15 -15.00 -14.87 20.21
CA ALA A 15 -13.61 -14.47 20.04
C ALA A 15 -13.60 -13.09 19.41
N ALA A 16 -13.26 -12.08 20.22
CA ALA A 16 -13.01 -10.72 19.79
C ALA A 16 -11.80 -10.71 18.85
N LEU A 17 -12.03 -10.92 17.56
CA LEU A 17 -11.14 -10.52 16.49
C LEU A 17 -11.19 -8.99 16.39
N ALA A 18 -10.74 -8.30 17.43
CA ALA A 18 -10.33 -6.91 17.32
C ALA A 18 -9.02 -6.92 16.52
N GLY A 19 -9.15 -7.11 15.20
CA GLY A 19 -8.04 -7.01 14.28
C GLY A 19 -7.39 -5.64 14.44
N CYS A 20 -6.07 -5.62 14.61
CA CYS A 20 -5.27 -4.41 14.67
C CYS A 20 -5.41 -3.62 13.37
N ALA A 21 -6.44 -2.78 13.26
CA ALA A 21 -6.56 -1.84 12.16
C ALA A 21 -5.52 -0.74 12.37
N ILE A 22 -4.49 -0.71 11.52
CA ILE A 22 -3.50 0.36 11.52
C ILE A 22 -4.23 1.66 11.15
N PRO A 23 -4.23 2.70 12.01
CA PRO A 23 -4.92 3.94 11.71
C PRO A 23 -4.25 4.64 10.51
N ASN A 24 -5.04 5.39 9.73
CA ASN A 24 -4.55 6.07 8.52
C ASN A 24 -3.34 6.98 8.77
N SER A 25 -3.24 7.60 9.94
CA SER A 25 -2.11 8.45 10.34
C SER A 25 -0.79 7.69 10.54
N ARG A 26 -0.85 6.35 10.67
CA ARG A 26 0.32 5.46 10.81
C ARG A 26 0.49 4.50 9.63
N ALA A 27 -0.38 4.60 8.64
CA ALA A 27 -0.29 3.78 7.43
C ALA A 27 0.95 4.21 6.63
N VAL A 28 1.73 3.23 6.18
CA VAL A 28 2.92 3.46 5.35
C VAL A 28 2.65 2.92 3.95
N PRO A 29 3.18 3.56 2.90
CA PRO A 29 3.09 3.02 1.56
C PRO A 29 3.86 1.68 1.51
N ASP A 30 3.21 0.65 0.98
CA ASP A 30 3.73 -0.72 0.94
C ASP A 30 4.05 -1.14 -0.50
N ASP A 31 3.17 -0.76 -1.45
CA ASP A 31 3.30 -1.11 -2.86
C ASP A 31 2.84 0.04 -3.76
N VAL A 32 3.46 0.17 -4.92
CA VAL A 32 3.14 1.22 -5.89
C VAL A 32 3.15 0.64 -7.30
N SER A 33 2.13 1.00 -8.08
CA SER A 33 2.05 0.71 -9.51
C SER A 33 1.73 1.95 -10.33
N LEU A 34 2.24 2.01 -11.55
CA LEU A 34 2.06 3.09 -12.49
C LEU A 34 1.62 2.50 -13.84
N LEU A 35 0.35 2.61 -14.19
CA LEU A 35 -0.15 2.02 -15.44
C LEU A 35 -1.05 3.02 -16.15
N ASN A 36 -0.88 3.18 -17.47
CA ASN A 36 -1.75 4.04 -18.30
C ASN A 36 -1.97 5.44 -17.69
N ASN A 37 -0.89 6.11 -17.28
CA ASN A 37 -0.94 7.44 -16.67
C ASN A 37 -1.66 7.51 -15.29
N ARG A 38 -1.82 6.36 -14.62
CA ARG A 38 -2.44 6.23 -13.30
C ARG A 38 -1.45 5.66 -12.30
N LEU A 39 -1.16 6.43 -11.26
CA LEU A 39 -0.47 5.98 -10.06
C LEU A 39 -1.45 5.30 -9.11
N SER A 40 -1.10 4.12 -8.60
CA SER A 40 -1.83 3.44 -7.53
C SER A 40 -0.87 3.12 -6.39
N VAL A 41 -1.18 3.59 -5.18
CA VAL A 41 -0.40 3.34 -3.96
C VAL A 41 -1.24 2.50 -3.02
N SER A 42 -0.73 1.34 -2.62
CA SER A 42 -1.32 0.50 -1.57
C SER A 42 -0.56 0.74 -0.26
N PHE A 43 -1.30 0.89 0.83
CA PHE A 43 -0.75 1.16 2.15
C PHE A 43 -0.86 -0.07 3.07
N SER A 44 -0.04 -0.10 4.11
CA SER A 44 0.04 -1.21 5.08
C SER A 44 -1.26 -1.52 5.82
N ASN A 45 -2.22 -0.59 5.83
CA ASN A 45 -3.55 -0.80 6.41
C ASN A 45 -4.61 -1.30 5.40
N GLY A 46 -4.20 -1.64 4.18
CA GLY A 46 -5.05 -2.15 3.11
C GLY A 46 -5.75 -1.07 2.28
N VAL A 47 -5.60 0.22 2.63
CA VAL A 47 -6.13 1.32 1.80
C VAL A 47 -5.34 1.40 0.50
N ARG A 48 -6.04 1.64 -0.61
CA ARG A 48 -5.45 1.91 -1.91
C ARG A 48 -5.89 3.27 -2.43
N CYS A 49 -4.93 4.11 -2.77
CA CYS A 49 -5.16 5.44 -3.30
C CYS A 49 -4.65 5.54 -4.73
N ARG A 50 -5.35 6.34 -5.54
CA ARG A 50 -5.10 6.43 -6.98
C ARG A 50 -5.06 7.88 -7.42
N VAL A 51 -4.19 8.17 -8.37
CA VAL A 51 -4.09 9.47 -9.02
C VAL A 51 -3.96 9.22 -10.52
N ASP A 52 -4.82 9.85 -11.30
CA ASP A 52 -4.76 9.88 -12.76
C ASP A 52 -4.01 11.13 -13.24
N GLY A 53 -3.49 11.12 -14.47
CA GLY A 53 -2.92 12.33 -15.07
C GLY A 53 -1.47 12.63 -14.68
N ILE A 54 -0.71 11.64 -14.20
CA ILE A 54 0.66 11.80 -13.68
C ILE A 54 1.65 12.41 -14.69
N SER A 55 1.46 12.18 -15.99
CA SER A 55 2.28 12.77 -17.04
C SER A 55 2.14 14.30 -17.12
N GLU A 56 1.00 14.85 -16.71
CA GLU A 56 0.76 16.30 -16.65
C GLU A 56 1.11 16.87 -15.28
N GLN A 57 0.86 16.08 -14.22
CA GLN A 57 1.11 16.45 -12.83
C GLN A 57 1.95 15.35 -12.17
N PRO A 58 3.28 15.37 -12.36
CA PRO A 58 4.17 14.32 -11.83
C PRO A 58 4.37 14.43 -10.33
N THR A 59 3.96 15.54 -9.71
CA THR A 59 4.06 15.78 -8.28
C THR A 59 2.74 16.30 -7.72
N GLY A 60 2.43 15.92 -6.48
CA GLY A 60 1.21 16.39 -5.83
C GLY A 60 0.84 15.65 -4.55
N ALA A 61 -0.39 15.89 -4.08
CA ALA A 61 -0.97 15.13 -2.98
C ALA A 61 -1.85 14.00 -3.53
N LEU A 62 -1.95 12.89 -2.78
CA LEU A 62 -2.95 11.86 -3.06
C LEU A 62 -4.36 12.38 -2.70
N THR A 63 -4.93 13.22 -3.57
CA THR A 63 -6.25 13.82 -3.35
C THR A 63 -7.35 12.74 -3.38
N GLY A 64 -8.37 12.88 -2.53
CA GLY A 64 -9.42 11.87 -2.38
C GLY A 64 -8.98 10.58 -1.67
N CYS A 65 -7.74 10.52 -1.15
CA CYS A 65 -7.22 9.44 -0.32
C CYS A 65 -7.48 9.73 1.17
N PRO A 66 -7.94 8.74 1.96
CA PRO A 66 -8.08 8.91 3.41
C PRO A 66 -6.73 8.89 4.17
N ILE A 67 -5.62 8.62 3.46
CA ILE A 67 -4.26 8.68 4.00
C ILE A 67 -3.57 9.92 3.43
N PRO A 68 -3.18 10.89 4.27
CA PRO A 68 -2.46 12.05 3.79
C PRO A 68 -1.05 11.64 3.38
N ALA A 69 -0.75 11.79 2.10
CA ALA A 69 0.57 11.55 1.53
C ALA A 69 0.79 12.39 0.26
N GLN A 70 2.06 12.68 -0.02
CA GLN A 70 2.49 13.36 -1.25
C GLN A 70 3.24 12.39 -2.15
N TYR A 71 3.21 12.65 -3.45
CA TYR A 71 3.92 11.87 -4.46
C TYR A 71 4.82 12.76 -5.32
N ASP A 72 5.92 12.19 -5.79
CA ASP A 72 6.79 12.73 -6.83
C ASP A 72 7.23 11.59 -7.75
N VAL A 73 6.88 11.69 -9.04
CA VAL A 73 7.13 10.67 -10.06
C VAL A 73 8.16 11.20 -11.05
N ARG A 74 9.31 10.52 -11.11
CA ARG A 74 10.41 10.82 -12.02
C ARG A 74 10.52 9.71 -13.06
N MET A 75 9.95 9.96 -14.24
CA MET A 75 10.06 9.03 -15.37
C MET A 75 11.51 8.99 -15.88
N GLN A 76 12.10 7.79 -15.95
CA GLN A 76 13.52 7.62 -16.33
C GLN A 76 13.76 7.53 -17.84
N ARG A 77 12.72 7.52 -18.69
CA ARG A 77 12.91 7.43 -20.16
C ARG A 77 12.10 8.47 -20.94
N PRO A 78 12.73 9.20 -21.88
CA PRO A 78 12.04 9.89 -22.95
C PRO A 78 11.75 8.92 -24.10
N GLY A 79 10.46 8.68 -24.37
CA GLY A 79 9.95 8.34 -25.71
C GLY A 79 9.80 6.87 -26.12
N TYR A 80 8.80 6.67 -26.98
CA TYR A 80 8.67 5.60 -27.99
C TYR A 80 8.13 4.22 -27.61
N PHE A 81 7.18 4.14 -26.69
CA PHE A 81 6.26 3.00 -26.67
C PHE A 81 4.83 3.53 -26.83
N GLY A 82 4.39 3.63 -28.09
CA GLY A 82 3.01 3.95 -28.42
C GLY A 82 2.08 2.86 -27.89
N ASP A 83 1.03 3.26 -27.19
CA ASP A 83 -0.12 2.45 -26.78
C ASP A 83 0.16 1.10 -26.10
N VAL A 84 1.34 0.91 -25.49
CA VAL A 84 1.66 -0.36 -24.84
C VAL A 84 1.22 -0.34 -23.38
N ILE A 85 0.42 -1.35 -23.01
CA ILE A 85 -0.08 -1.68 -21.67
C ILE A 85 1.08 -2.17 -20.78
N THR A 86 2.16 -1.40 -20.72
CA THR A 86 3.36 -1.71 -19.94
C THR A 86 3.60 -0.61 -18.93
N GLU A 87 3.82 -1.00 -17.69
CA GLU A 87 4.18 -0.08 -16.61
C GLU A 87 5.55 0.58 -16.91
N PRO A 88 5.61 1.93 -16.93
CA PRO A 88 6.81 2.64 -17.38
C PRO A 88 7.91 2.58 -16.32
N TYR A 89 9.15 2.83 -16.77
CA TYR A 89 10.29 2.95 -15.87
C TYR A 89 10.27 4.31 -15.16
N ALA A 90 9.97 4.33 -13.86
CA ALA A 90 9.97 5.54 -13.06
C ALA A 90 10.46 5.31 -11.63
N ASP A 91 11.15 6.31 -11.09
CA ASP A 91 11.33 6.44 -9.65
C ASP A 91 10.11 7.16 -9.09
N ILE A 92 9.53 6.62 -8.02
CA ILE A 92 8.33 7.17 -7.39
C ILE A 92 8.65 7.38 -5.92
N LEU A 93 8.61 8.63 -5.48
CA LEU A 93 8.76 9.00 -4.08
C LEU A 93 7.37 9.21 -3.48
N ILE A 94 7.10 8.54 -2.36
CA ILE A 94 5.90 8.78 -1.55
C ILE A 94 6.34 9.33 -0.21
N THR A 95 5.88 10.53 0.14
CA THR A 95 6.10 11.14 1.45
C THR A 95 4.87 10.89 2.31
N ASP A 96 5.03 10.14 3.40
CA ASP A 96 3.92 9.80 4.30
C ASP A 96 3.55 10.97 5.23
N ALA A 97 2.49 10.78 6.02
CA ALA A 97 2.00 11.77 6.99
C ALA A 97 3.04 12.18 8.06
N SER A 98 4.03 11.32 8.32
CA SER A 98 5.12 11.60 9.26
C SER A 98 6.28 12.37 8.62
N GLY A 99 6.22 12.62 7.31
CA GLY A 99 7.27 13.27 6.54
C GLY A 99 8.38 12.31 6.08
N ARG A 100 8.22 10.99 6.27
CA ARG A 100 9.20 10.00 5.78
C ARG A 100 9.00 9.76 4.30
N VAL A 101 10.11 9.70 3.57
CA VAL A 101 10.13 9.48 2.12
C VAL A 101 10.41 8.01 1.83
N HIS A 102 9.57 7.43 0.98
CA HIS A 102 9.65 6.05 0.52
C HIS A 102 9.90 6.04 -0.98
N LEU A 103 11.01 5.43 -1.42
CA LEU A 103 11.35 5.34 -2.84
C LEU A 103 10.92 3.98 -3.40
N PHE A 104 10.13 4.03 -4.47
CA PHE A 104 9.69 2.89 -5.27
C PHE A 104 10.24 3.01 -6.69
N LYS A 105 10.47 1.87 -7.32
CA LYS A 105 10.87 1.80 -8.73
C LYS A 105 9.85 1.00 -9.50
N THR A 106 9.38 1.56 -10.59
CA THR A 106 8.44 0.92 -11.53
C THR A 106 9.16 0.60 -12.85
N PRO A 107 8.69 -0.43 -13.62
CA PRO A 107 7.88 -1.52 -13.12
C PRO A 107 8.56 -2.22 -11.96
N GLY A 108 7.77 -2.68 -11.00
CA GLY A 108 8.27 -3.23 -9.76
C GLY A 108 9.26 -4.36 -10.02
N SER A 109 10.57 -4.07 -9.96
CA SER A 109 11.58 -5.12 -9.89
C SER A 109 11.49 -5.65 -8.46
N ARG A 110 10.52 -6.56 -8.21
CA ARG A 110 10.22 -7.23 -6.93
C ARG A 110 11.21 -6.83 -5.84
N ASN A 111 10.86 -5.79 -5.09
CA ASN A 111 11.51 -5.29 -3.88
C ASN A 111 12.68 -6.17 -3.36
N TRP A 112 13.87 -6.06 -3.97
CA TRP A 112 15.03 -6.91 -3.61
C TRP A 112 15.65 -6.46 -2.29
N SER A 113 15.53 -5.17 -1.97
CA SER A 113 16.15 -4.53 -0.80
C SER A 113 15.38 -4.76 0.51
N ALA A 114 14.06 -5.00 0.47
CA ALA A 114 13.31 -5.34 1.69
C ALA A 114 13.44 -6.81 2.11
N ARG A 115 13.89 -7.71 1.22
CA ARG A 115 14.10 -9.13 1.54
C ARG A 115 15.49 -9.46 2.07
N LEU A 116 16.51 -8.65 1.75
CA LEU A 116 17.89 -8.92 2.18
C LEU A 116 18.28 -8.23 3.50
N GLY A 117 17.40 -7.40 4.06
CA GLY A 117 17.63 -6.73 5.36
C GLY A 117 17.02 -7.45 6.57
N SER A 118 16.48 -8.66 6.41
CA SER A 118 15.87 -9.44 7.51
C SER A 118 16.53 -10.80 7.75
N ASP A 119 17.65 -11.10 7.08
CA ASP A 119 18.41 -12.35 7.19
C ASP A 119 19.87 -12.15 7.69
N GLU A 120 20.14 -11.11 8.47
CA GLU A 120 21.38 -11.05 9.27
C GLU A 120 21.00 -11.00 10.76
N GLY A 121 20.97 -12.20 11.35
CA GLY A 121 21.05 -12.41 12.80
C GLY A 121 22.48 -12.36 13.32
#